data_AF-A0A7C5LI48-F1
#
_entry.id   AF-A0A7C5LI48-F1
#
_cell.length_a   1.000
_cell.length_b   1.000
_cell.length_c   1.000
_cell.angle_alpha   90.00
_cell.angle_beta   90.00
_cell.angle_gamma   90.00
#
_symmetry.space_group_name_H-M   'P 1'
#
loop_
_entity.id
_entity.type
_entity.pdbx_description
1 polymer ?
#
loop_
_entity_poly.entity_id
_entity_poly.type
_entity_poly.pdbx_seq_one_letter_code
_entity_poly.pdbx_strand_id
1 'polypeptide(L)'
;MNRPNETAKQAILKALQDIRGPAGASRIQEKLRAAGVDLQPRTVRFYLHQLDREGLTRLVTRRAGRELTEQGQYELANANVIERVRFVASRIDSLVYQIKYDLRAARGSIVSNLALIPRHYLVRALEDMRPVFARRLGMGNKLAVVREGETFGSSTIPADRVALGTVCSVTANGILLKEGIPVTSRYGGLMEMREGKPTRFVALIDYNGSTLDPLEAFIRARMTRVRECARTGNGIIGVSFREIPAGAVADVRRIKKEMEEQGLDGIVAIGMPNQPLFQIPVGEGRAGLIVNAGLNPVAAMQEAHVEVEFRSLAEVEDIGRFGEFETIRNALNG
;
A
#
# COMPACT_ATOMS: atom_id res chain seq x y z
N MET A 1 1.29 26.49 10.22
CA MET A 1 1.90 27.52 9.35
C MET A 1 3.38 27.56 9.69
N ASN A 2 4.22 26.82 8.96
CA ASN A 2 5.67 26.84 9.21
C ASN A 2 6.24 28.16 8.69
N ARG A 3 7.03 28.85 9.51
CA ARG A 3 7.66 30.12 9.12
C ARG A 3 8.65 29.83 7.97
N PRO A 4 8.81 30.70 6.96
CA PRO A 4 9.74 30.49 5.83
C PRO A 4 11.17 30.11 6.25
N ASN A 5 11.60 30.58 7.42
CA ASN A 5 12.91 30.31 8.01
C ASN A 5 13.11 28.87 8.49
N GLU A 6 12.03 28.19 8.85
CA GLU A 6 12.04 26.84 9.43
C GLU A 6 12.20 25.78 8.33
N THR A 7 11.50 25.99 7.21
CA THR A 7 11.62 25.17 5.99
C THR A 7 13.02 25.21 5.39
N ALA A 8 13.67 26.39 5.37
CA ALA A 8 15.03 26.54 4.83
C ALA A 8 16.09 25.82 5.67
N LYS A 9 15.95 25.86 7.00
CA LYS A 9 16.84 25.14 7.92
C LYS A 9 16.70 23.64 7.81
N GLN A 10 15.47 23.14 7.75
CA GLN A 10 15.20 21.71 7.56
C GLN A 10 15.80 21.18 6.25
N ALA A 11 15.66 21.93 5.16
CA ALA A 11 16.26 21.57 3.88
C ALA A 11 17.80 21.48 3.97
N ILE A 12 18.45 22.39 4.71
CA ILE A 12 19.91 22.37 4.93
C ILE A 12 20.33 21.15 5.77
N LEU A 13 19.59 20.83 6.83
CA LEU A 13 19.85 19.64 7.65
C LEU A 13 19.72 18.36 6.80
N LYS A 14 18.68 18.26 5.98
CA LYS A 14 18.45 17.10 5.08
C LYS A 14 19.56 16.96 4.04
N ALA A 15 19.99 18.07 3.45
CA ALA A 15 21.14 18.08 2.53
C ALA A 15 22.41 17.57 3.21
N LEU A 16 22.67 17.94 4.48
CA LEU A 16 23.81 17.42 5.25
C LEU A 16 23.69 15.91 5.54
N GLN A 17 22.49 15.41 5.85
CA GLN A 17 22.24 13.97 6.06
C GLN A 17 22.55 13.16 4.81
N ASP A 18 22.09 13.62 3.65
CA ASP A 18 22.31 12.94 2.38
C ASP A 18 23.78 12.97 1.93
N ILE A 19 24.52 14.03 2.27
CA ILE A 19 25.94 14.16 1.93
C ILE A 19 26.81 13.18 2.75
N ARG A 20 26.31 12.67 3.89
CA ARG A 20 26.98 11.71 4.78
C ARG A 20 28.41 12.12 5.14
N GLY A 21 28.55 13.31 5.73
CA GLY A 21 29.81 13.83 6.25
C GLY A 21 29.85 15.37 6.23
N PRO A 22 30.98 15.98 6.63
CA PRO A 22 31.12 17.44 6.66
C PRO A 22 30.97 18.05 5.26
N ALA A 23 30.22 19.14 5.18
CA ALA A 23 30.00 19.86 3.93
C ALA A 23 30.07 21.39 4.10
N GLY A 24 30.68 22.03 3.11
CA GLY A 24 30.66 23.48 2.95
C GLY A 24 29.38 23.97 2.25
N ALA A 25 29.11 25.27 2.36
CA ALA A 25 27.90 25.89 1.81
C ALA A 25 27.69 25.64 0.31
N SER A 26 28.75 25.55 -0.50
CA SER A 26 28.64 25.28 -1.94
C SER A 26 28.11 23.87 -2.23
N ARG A 27 28.62 22.85 -1.53
CA ARG A 27 28.18 21.44 -1.69
C ARG A 27 26.75 21.24 -1.18
N ILE A 28 26.39 21.94 -0.10
CA ILE A 28 25.02 21.96 0.42
C ILE A 28 24.08 22.62 -0.59
N GLN A 29 24.48 23.74 -1.19
CA GLN A 29 23.66 24.43 -2.19
C GLN A 29 23.40 23.57 -3.43
N GLU A 30 24.40 22.87 -3.95
CA GLU A 30 24.24 21.94 -5.07
C GLU A 30 23.18 20.88 -4.76
N LYS A 31 23.22 20.31 -3.56
CA LYS A 31 22.25 19.33 -3.09
C LYS A 31 20.84 19.91 -2.93
N LEU A 32 20.74 21.13 -2.39
CA LEU A 32 19.47 21.86 -2.26
C LEU A 32 18.83 22.13 -3.63
N ARG A 33 19.63 22.55 -4.63
CA ARG A 33 19.15 22.76 -6.00
C ARG A 33 18.64 21.49 -6.64
N ALA A 34 19.34 20.37 -6.46
CA ALA A 34 18.88 19.06 -6.92
C ALA A 34 17.55 18.63 -6.26
N ALA A 35 17.24 19.15 -5.07
CA ALA A 35 15.98 18.94 -4.36
C ALA A 35 14.91 20.03 -4.64
N GLY A 36 15.13 20.92 -5.60
CA GLY A 36 14.18 21.98 -5.98
C GLY A 36 14.15 23.19 -5.03
N VAL A 37 15.13 23.32 -4.14
CA VAL A 37 15.25 24.44 -3.18
C VAL A 37 16.37 25.38 -3.62
N ASP A 38 16.02 26.56 -4.14
CA ASP A 38 17.02 27.56 -4.52
C ASP A 38 17.31 28.53 -3.38
N LEU A 39 18.41 28.29 -2.66
CA LEU A 39 18.93 29.19 -1.64
C LEU A 39 20.27 29.78 -2.09
N GLN A 40 20.45 31.08 -1.85
CA GLN A 40 21.71 31.77 -2.13
C GLN A 40 22.82 31.32 -1.16
N PRO A 41 24.10 31.29 -1.57
CA PRO A 41 25.20 30.80 -0.72
C PRO A 41 25.34 31.57 0.60
N ARG A 42 25.03 32.87 0.58
CA ARG A 42 25.04 33.73 1.78
C ARG A 42 23.94 33.32 2.77
N THR A 43 22.76 32.97 2.27
CA THR A 43 21.62 32.49 3.05
C THR A 43 21.89 31.10 3.66
N VAL A 44 22.52 30.20 2.89
CA VAL A 44 22.94 28.88 3.40
C VAL A 44 23.94 29.05 4.55
N ARG A 45 24.94 29.92 4.41
CA ARG A 45 25.89 30.21 5.50
C ARG A 45 25.21 30.80 6.73
N PHE A 46 24.29 31.74 6.53
CA PHE A 46 23.51 32.34 7.61
C PHE A 46 22.76 31.29 8.44
N TYR A 47 21.99 30.42 7.79
CA TYR A 47 21.25 29.37 8.49
C TYR A 47 22.16 28.32 9.13
N LEU A 48 23.29 27.97 8.51
CA LEU A 48 24.29 27.09 9.13
C LEU A 48 24.86 27.67 10.44
N HIS A 49 25.09 28.98 10.51
CA HIS A 49 25.48 29.62 11.77
C HIS A 49 24.38 29.58 12.82
N GLN A 50 23.12 29.65 12.40
CA GLN A 50 21.98 29.54 13.30
C GLN A 50 21.81 28.10 13.81
N LEU A 51 21.96 27.11 12.94
CA LEU A 51 21.91 25.69 13.27
C LEU A 51 23.05 25.28 14.21
N ASP A 52 24.23 25.91 14.11
CA ASP A 52 25.30 25.73 15.10
C ASP A 52 24.90 26.25 16.48
N ARG A 53 24.26 27.43 16.56
CA ARG A 53 23.77 28.00 17.82
C ARG A 53 22.66 27.16 18.45
N GLU A 54 21.87 26.49 17.61
CA GLU A 54 20.80 25.57 18.02
C GLU A 54 21.33 24.16 18.35
N GLY A 55 22.64 23.92 18.20
CA GLY A 55 23.28 22.63 18.50
C GLY A 55 22.99 21.52 17.49
N LEU A 56 22.35 21.84 16.35
CA LEU A 56 21.93 20.87 15.33
C LEU A 56 23.04 20.56 14.31
N THR A 57 23.97 21.50 14.13
CA THR A 57 25.18 21.29 13.33
C THR A 57 26.41 21.66 14.14
N ARG A 58 27.57 21.13 13.73
CA ARG A 58 28.88 21.55 14.27
C ARG A 58 29.88 21.78 13.16
N LEU A 59 30.74 22.79 13.34
CA LEU A 59 31.86 23.06 12.45
C LEU A 59 32.99 22.06 12.72
N VAL A 60 33.39 21.30 11.70
CA VAL A 60 34.52 20.38 11.80
C VAL A 60 35.82 21.12 11.50
N THR A 61 35.93 21.72 10.32
CA THR A 61 37.01 22.67 9.97
C THR A 61 36.48 23.67 8.95
N ARG A 62 37.18 24.80 8.75
CA ARG A 62 36.82 25.76 7.67
C ARG A 62 36.84 25.13 6.27
N ARG A 63 37.70 24.12 6.04
CA ARG A 63 37.85 23.44 4.74
C ARG A 63 36.83 22.31 4.54
N ALA A 64 36.55 21.53 5.58
CA ALA A 64 35.59 20.43 5.54
C ALA A 64 34.14 20.91 5.68
N GLY A 65 33.92 22.03 6.38
CA GLY A 65 32.61 22.60 6.63
C GLY A 65 31.94 22.03 7.88
N ARG A 66 30.62 21.85 7.83
CA ARG A 66 29.78 21.47 8.96
C ARG A 66 29.18 20.09 8.78
N GLU A 67 28.91 19.43 9.88
CA GLU A 67 28.19 18.15 9.92
C GLU A 67 27.03 18.21 10.92
N LEU A 68 26.14 17.23 10.83
CA LEU A 68 25.04 17.05 11.77
C LEU A 68 25.56 16.54 13.11
N THR A 69 25.05 17.11 14.20
CA THR A 69 25.19 16.53 15.54
C THR A 69 24.16 15.42 15.75
N GLU A 70 24.28 14.67 16.85
CA GLU A 70 23.24 13.70 17.26
C GLU A 70 21.89 14.38 17.45
N GLN A 71 21.87 15.58 18.04
CA GLN A 71 20.65 16.38 18.19
C GLN A 71 20.08 16.82 16.83
N GLY A 72 20.92 17.18 15.86
CA GLY A 72 20.51 17.47 14.48
C GLY A 72 19.93 16.25 13.75
N GLN A 73 20.49 15.07 14.00
CA GLN A 73 19.96 13.81 13.48
C GLN A 73 18.61 13.47 14.11
N TYR A 74 18.46 13.67 15.43
CA TYR A 74 17.21 13.47 16.15
C TYR A 74 16.11 14.45 15.69
N GLU A 75 16.46 15.73 15.51
CA GLU A 75 15.55 16.75 14.98
C GLU A 75 15.11 16.41 13.55
N LEU A 76 16.03 15.95 12.69
CA LEU A 76 15.68 15.45 11.37
C LEU A 76 14.79 14.21 11.42
N ALA A 77 15.04 13.29 12.36
CA ALA A 77 14.21 12.10 12.51
C ALA A 77 12.77 12.48 12.88
N ASN A 78 12.59 13.46 13.76
CA ASN A 78 11.28 13.98 14.18
C ASN A 78 10.60 14.88 13.14
N ALA A 79 11.33 15.78 12.49
CA ALA A 79 10.82 16.58 11.38
C ALA A 79 10.43 15.69 10.19
N ASN A 80 11.19 14.62 9.94
CA ASN A 80 10.82 13.58 8.98
C ASN A 80 9.54 12.83 9.37
N VAL A 81 9.10 12.79 10.63
CA VAL A 81 7.79 12.18 10.96
C VAL A 81 6.65 12.95 10.30
N ILE A 82 6.77 14.28 10.22
CA ILE A 82 5.77 15.16 9.58
C ILE A 82 5.88 15.11 8.04
N GLU A 83 7.08 15.05 7.47
CA GLU A 83 7.28 14.86 6.02
C GLU A 83 6.97 13.41 5.54
N ARG A 84 7.09 12.41 6.41
CA ARG A 84 6.77 11.00 6.13
C ARG A 84 5.30 10.66 6.30
N VAL A 85 4.43 11.63 6.56
CA VAL A 85 2.98 11.47 6.45
C VAL A 85 2.61 11.37 4.96
N ARG A 86 3.05 10.30 4.29
CA ARG A 86 2.50 9.92 2.99
C ARG A 86 1.14 9.30 3.27
N PHE A 87 0.09 10.08 3.07
CA PHE A 87 -1.27 9.58 3.17
C PHE A 87 -1.46 8.36 2.26
N VAL A 88 -2.25 7.40 2.72
CA VAL A 88 -2.50 6.16 1.98
C VAL A 88 -3.05 6.46 0.58
N ALA A 89 -3.89 7.48 0.44
CA ALA A 89 -4.39 7.95 -0.85
C ALA A 89 -3.27 8.28 -1.85
N SER A 90 -2.26 9.07 -1.47
CA SER A 90 -1.16 9.42 -2.39
C SER A 90 -0.25 8.24 -2.72
N ARG A 91 -0.10 7.29 -1.78
CA ARG A 91 0.56 6.01 -2.05
C ARG A 91 -0.22 5.17 -3.05
N ILE A 92 -1.55 5.10 -2.91
CA ILE A 92 -2.43 4.41 -3.86
C ILE A 92 -2.24 5.01 -5.26
N ASP A 93 -2.34 6.34 -5.41
CA ASP A 93 -2.18 7.00 -6.72
C ASP A 93 -0.82 6.72 -7.36
N SER A 94 0.25 6.78 -6.55
CA SER A 94 1.61 6.46 -7.00
C SER A 94 1.74 5.02 -7.49
N LEU A 95 1.06 4.07 -6.84
CA LEU A 95 1.07 2.66 -7.22
C LEU A 95 0.21 2.42 -8.46
N VAL A 96 -0.97 3.03 -8.54
CA VAL A 96 -1.85 2.96 -9.72
C VAL A 96 -1.11 3.40 -10.97
N TYR A 97 -0.37 4.51 -10.89
CA TYR A 97 0.44 5.02 -11.99
C TYR A 97 1.51 4.03 -12.47
N GLN A 98 2.06 3.20 -11.58
CA GLN A 98 3.10 2.23 -11.91
C GLN A 98 2.58 0.91 -12.48
N ILE A 99 1.27 0.64 -12.40
CA ILE A 99 0.66 -0.58 -12.94
C ILE A 99 0.76 -0.57 -14.47
N LYS A 100 1.36 -1.63 -15.02
CA LYS A 100 1.49 -1.83 -16.47
C LYS A 100 0.76 -3.05 -16.98
N TYR A 101 -0.05 -3.71 -16.16
CA TYR A 101 -0.82 -4.89 -16.57
C TYR A 101 -1.75 -4.60 -17.76
N ASP A 102 -1.70 -5.44 -18.79
CA ASP A 102 -2.59 -5.44 -19.95
C ASP A 102 -3.56 -6.61 -19.82
N LEU A 103 -4.86 -6.32 -19.74
CA LEU A 103 -5.90 -7.31 -19.49
C LEU A 103 -6.07 -8.29 -20.65
N ARG A 104 -5.86 -7.84 -21.90
CA ARG A 104 -6.02 -8.66 -23.11
C ARG A 104 -4.82 -9.57 -23.32
N ALA A 105 -3.62 -9.04 -23.08
CA ALA A 105 -2.37 -9.79 -23.22
C ALA A 105 -1.99 -10.60 -21.96
N ALA A 106 -2.76 -10.47 -20.87
CA ALA A 106 -2.56 -11.14 -19.59
C ALA A 106 -1.14 -10.98 -19.01
N ARG A 107 -0.48 -9.84 -19.27
CA ARG A 107 0.94 -9.61 -18.91
C ARG A 107 1.21 -8.21 -18.41
N GLY A 108 2.32 -8.04 -17.69
CA GLY A 108 2.77 -6.77 -17.14
C GLY A 108 2.67 -6.73 -15.62
N SER A 109 2.83 -5.54 -15.04
CA SER A 109 2.96 -5.39 -13.59
C SER A 109 1.64 -5.07 -12.89
N ILE A 110 1.44 -5.70 -11.73
CA ILE A 110 0.34 -5.49 -10.79
C ILE A 110 0.87 -5.02 -9.43
N VAL A 111 -0.02 -4.57 -8.54
CA VAL A 111 0.34 -4.28 -7.15
C VAL A 111 0.01 -5.50 -6.29
N SER A 112 0.91 -5.83 -5.37
CA SER A 112 0.76 -6.95 -4.45
C SER A 112 0.80 -6.52 -2.98
N ASN A 113 0.22 -7.35 -2.12
CA ASN A 113 0.49 -7.35 -0.69
C ASN A 113 1.47 -8.48 -0.39
N LEU A 114 2.19 -8.34 0.72
CA LEU A 114 3.18 -9.31 1.17
C LEU A 114 2.81 -9.84 2.55
N ALA A 115 2.86 -11.14 2.74
CA ALA A 115 2.81 -11.78 4.06
C ALA A 115 4.04 -12.68 4.23
N LEU A 116 4.80 -12.45 5.30
CA LEU A 116 5.97 -13.23 5.68
C LEU A 116 5.58 -14.20 6.79
N ILE A 117 5.89 -15.48 6.57
CA ILE A 117 5.57 -16.56 7.49
C ILE A 117 6.79 -17.46 7.73
N PRO A 118 6.84 -18.20 8.85
CA PRO A 118 7.82 -19.25 9.04
C PRO A 118 7.72 -20.31 7.94
N ARG A 119 8.86 -20.78 7.41
CA ARG A 119 8.90 -21.75 6.31
C ARG A 119 8.08 -23.02 6.59
N HIS A 120 8.14 -23.54 7.81
CA HIS A 120 7.42 -24.75 8.22
C HIS A 120 5.89 -24.58 8.22
N TYR A 121 5.39 -23.34 8.23
CA TYR A 121 3.96 -23.05 8.23
C TYR A 121 3.37 -22.97 6.81
N LEU A 122 4.19 -23.01 5.76
CA LEU A 122 3.73 -22.80 4.37
C LEU A 122 2.56 -23.70 3.96
N VAL A 123 2.66 -25.02 4.13
CA VAL A 123 1.60 -25.96 3.76
C VAL A 123 0.29 -25.65 4.49
N ARG A 124 0.38 -25.39 5.80
CA ARG A 124 -0.78 -25.06 6.62
C ARG A 124 -1.38 -23.70 6.27
N ALA A 125 -0.55 -22.71 5.96
CA ALA A 125 -0.97 -21.40 5.46
C ALA A 125 -1.82 -21.52 4.19
N LEU A 126 -1.41 -22.37 3.25
CA LEU A 126 -2.19 -22.62 2.03
C LEU A 126 -3.55 -23.25 2.35
N GLU A 127 -3.62 -24.21 3.27
CA GLU A 127 -4.91 -24.78 3.70
C GLU A 127 -5.79 -23.77 4.46
N ASP A 128 -5.20 -22.86 5.21
CA ASP A 128 -5.91 -21.76 5.87
C ASP A 128 -6.46 -20.73 4.86
N MET A 129 -5.76 -20.51 3.74
CA MET A 129 -6.18 -19.64 2.65
C MET A 129 -7.21 -20.29 1.71
N ARG A 130 -7.17 -21.62 1.54
CA ARG A 130 -7.96 -22.34 0.54
C ARG A 130 -9.46 -22.01 0.56
N PRO A 131 -10.16 -22.01 1.71
CA PRO A 131 -11.57 -21.64 1.75
C PRO A 131 -11.84 -20.21 1.28
N VAL A 132 -10.91 -19.28 1.51
CA VAL A 132 -11.03 -17.86 1.13
C VAL A 132 -11.01 -17.71 -0.38
N PHE A 133 -10.05 -18.37 -1.05
CA PHE A 133 -9.97 -18.39 -2.51
C PHE A 133 -11.15 -19.14 -3.13
N ALA A 134 -11.55 -20.29 -2.58
CA ALA A 134 -12.69 -21.06 -3.06
C ALA A 134 -14.01 -20.27 -3.00
N ARG A 135 -14.18 -19.40 -1.98
CA ARG A 135 -15.32 -18.50 -1.84
C ARG A 135 -15.15 -17.15 -2.52
N ARG A 136 -14.05 -16.94 -3.25
CA ARG A 136 -13.74 -15.67 -3.95
C ARG A 136 -13.78 -14.45 -3.01
N LEU A 137 -13.31 -14.62 -1.78
CA LEU A 137 -13.25 -13.55 -0.77
C LEU A 137 -11.95 -12.73 -0.87
N GLY A 138 -10.98 -13.14 -1.69
CA GLY A 138 -9.78 -12.37 -2.00
C GLY A 138 -9.95 -11.45 -3.22
N MET A 139 -8.84 -10.86 -3.64
CA MET A 139 -8.72 -10.21 -4.95
C MET A 139 -8.12 -11.23 -5.93
N GLY A 140 -8.96 -11.77 -6.81
CA GLY A 140 -8.58 -12.83 -7.74
C GLY A 140 -8.29 -14.17 -7.07
N ASN A 141 -7.69 -15.06 -7.85
CA ASN A 141 -7.31 -16.42 -7.43
C ASN A 141 -5.80 -16.68 -7.53
N LYS A 142 -4.99 -15.63 -7.69
CA LYS A 142 -3.54 -15.77 -7.88
C LYS A 142 -2.76 -15.55 -6.58
N LEU A 143 -1.65 -16.28 -6.47
CA LEU A 143 -0.72 -16.23 -5.34
C LEU A 143 0.72 -16.29 -5.88
N ALA A 144 1.63 -15.56 -5.26
CA ALA A 144 3.06 -15.77 -5.42
C ALA A 144 3.62 -16.42 -4.14
N VAL A 145 4.52 -17.39 -4.29
CA VAL A 145 5.29 -17.98 -3.19
C VAL A 145 6.75 -17.69 -3.45
N VAL A 146 7.38 -16.96 -2.53
CA VAL A 146 8.76 -16.48 -2.64
C VAL A 146 9.56 -17.07 -1.51
N ARG A 147 10.60 -17.82 -1.85
CA ARG A 147 11.42 -18.56 -0.90
C ARG A 147 12.54 -17.69 -0.33
N GLU A 148 13.15 -18.22 0.72
CA GLU A 148 14.36 -17.69 1.32
C GLU A 148 15.41 -17.30 0.27
N GLY A 149 16.02 -16.13 0.44
CA GLY A 149 17.05 -15.60 -0.45
C GLY A 149 16.55 -15.00 -1.77
N GLU A 150 15.30 -15.29 -2.17
CA GLU A 150 14.69 -14.64 -3.32
C GLU A 150 14.24 -13.20 -2.98
N THR A 151 14.10 -12.37 -3.99
CA THR A 151 13.65 -10.97 -3.84
C THR A 151 12.17 -10.84 -4.18
N PHE A 152 11.44 -10.04 -3.40
CA PHE A 152 10.08 -9.59 -3.70
C PHE A 152 10.01 -8.08 -3.50
N GLY A 153 9.87 -7.38 -4.62
CA GLY A 153 10.04 -5.95 -4.79
C GLY A 153 11.39 -5.50 -4.31
N SER A 154 11.41 -4.62 -3.32
CA SER A 154 12.63 -4.10 -2.71
C SER A 154 13.20 -4.97 -1.58
N SER A 155 12.52 -6.06 -1.20
CA SER A 155 12.86 -6.87 -0.02
C SER A 155 13.43 -8.24 -0.40
N THR A 156 14.52 -8.66 0.25
CA THR A 156 15.02 -10.05 0.18
C THR A 156 14.39 -10.87 1.31
N ILE A 157 13.91 -12.08 0.99
CA ILE A 157 13.26 -12.94 1.99
C ILE A 157 14.30 -13.49 2.97
N PRO A 158 14.13 -13.27 4.30
CA PRO A 158 15.08 -13.76 5.31
C PRO A 158 15.18 -15.29 5.37
N ALA A 159 16.23 -15.75 6.05
CA ALA A 159 16.38 -17.16 6.40
C ALA A 159 15.18 -17.68 7.21
N ASP A 160 14.82 -18.95 7.01
CA ASP A 160 13.72 -19.65 7.69
C ASP A 160 12.32 -19.02 7.47
N ARG A 161 12.20 -18.14 6.47
CA ARG A 161 10.96 -17.48 6.10
C ARG A 161 10.57 -17.79 4.67
N VAL A 162 9.27 -17.71 4.42
CA VAL A 162 8.66 -17.73 3.09
C VAL A 162 7.72 -16.55 3.00
N ALA A 163 7.69 -15.89 1.85
CA ALA A 163 6.75 -14.81 1.61
C ALA A 163 5.64 -15.24 0.65
N LEU A 164 4.44 -14.80 0.96
CA LEU A 164 3.22 -15.01 0.19
C LEU A 164 2.77 -13.67 -0.38
N GLY A 165 2.76 -13.57 -1.70
CA GLY A 165 2.29 -12.41 -2.44
C GLY A 165 0.83 -12.59 -2.82
N THR A 166 -0.06 -11.72 -2.34
CA THR A 166 -1.48 -11.68 -2.77
C THR A 166 -1.72 -10.46 -3.65
N VAL A 167 -2.64 -10.55 -4.61
CA VAL A 167 -2.96 -9.40 -5.48
C VAL A 167 -3.62 -8.29 -4.65
N CYS A 168 -3.13 -7.07 -4.74
CA CYS A 168 -3.74 -5.93 -4.06
C CYS A 168 -4.98 -5.45 -4.83
N SER A 169 -6.02 -5.00 -4.12
CA SER A 169 -7.24 -4.48 -4.75
C SER A 169 -6.97 -3.24 -5.61
N VAL A 170 -5.90 -2.49 -5.32
CA VAL A 170 -5.42 -1.35 -6.15
C VAL A 170 -5.09 -1.78 -7.59
N THR A 171 -4.80 -3.06 -7.82
CA THR A 171 -4.65 -3.61 -9.18
C THR A 171 -5.89 -3.38 -10.03
N ALA A 172 -7.09 -3.45 -9.46
CA ALA A 172 -8.33 -3.12 -10.17
C ALA A 172 -8.34 -1.66 -10.66
N ASN A 173 -7.80 -0.72 -9.89
CA ASN A 173 -7.73 0.68 -10.31
C ASN A 173 -6.84 0.86 -11.53
N GLY A 174 -5.67 0.22 -11.56
CA GLY A 174 -4.76 0.32 -12.70
C GLY A 174 -5.36 -0.28 -13.96
N ILE A 175 -6.08 -1.41 -13.84
CA ILE A 175 -6.82 -2.02 -14.94
C ILE A 175 -7.91 -1.08 -15.46
N LEU A 176 -8.76 -0.57 -14.56
CA LEU A 176 -9.85 0.34 -14.93
C LEU A 176 -9.33 1.64 -15.55
N LEU A 177 -8.23 2.20 -15.02
CA LEU A 177 -7.62 3.41 -15.55
C LEU A 177 -7.10 3.21 -16.98
N LYS A 178 -6.50 2.06 -17.27
CA LYS A 178 -6.04 1.72 -18.63
C LYS A 178 -7.18 1.56 -19.63
N GLU A 179 -8.35 1.14 -19.16
CA GLU A 179 -9.59 1.12 -19.94
C GLU A 179 -10.27 2.52 -19.99
N GLY A 180 -9.61 3.58 -19.51
CA GLY A 180 -10.11 4.96 -19.55
C GLY A 180 -11.03 5.35 -18.41
N ILE A 181 -11.14 4.53 -17.35
CA ILE A 181 -12.07 4.73 -16.25
C ILE A 181 -11.31 5.19 -15.00
N PRO A 182 -11.36 6.47 -14.62
CA PRO A 182 -10.72 6.95 -13.40
C PRO A 182 -11.44 6.40 -12.16
N VAL A 183 -10.66 5.99 -11.16
CA VAL A 183 -11.18 5.41 -9.91
C VAL A 183 -10.67 6.18 -8.72
N THR A 184 -11.59 6.64 -7.86
CA THR A 184 -11.24 7.32 -6.60
C THR A 184 -11.41 6.35 -5.44
N SER A 185 -10.31 5.98 -4.77
CA SER A 185 -10.37 5.11 -3.59
C SER A 185 -10.70 5.94 -2.36
N ARG A 186 -11.87 5.71 -1.74
CA ARG A 186 -12.34 6.54 -0.62
C ARG A 186 -12.10 5.91 0.73
N TYR A 187 -12.50 4.65 0.90
CA TYR A 187 -12.47 4.01 2.21
C TYR A 187 -11.88 2.61 2.17
N GLY A 188 -11.09 2.27 3.18
CA GLY A 188 -10.84 0.90 3.59
C GLY A 188 -11.81 0.54 4.72
N GLY A 189 -12.40 -0.65 4.67
CA GLY A 189 -13.47 -0.98 5.60
C GLY A 189 -13.68 -2.48 5.81
N LEU A 190 -14.58 -2.75 6.75
CA LEU A 190 -15.06 -4.07 7.09
C LEU A 190 -16.51 -4.22 6.66
N MET A 191 -16.81 -5.28 5.93
CA MET A 191 -18.14 -5.62 5.44
C MET A 191 -18.67 -6.83 6.20
N GLU A 192 -19.86 -6.71 6.76
CA GLU A 192 -20.61 -7.85 7.28
C GLU A 192 -21.15 -8.67 6.10
N MET A 193 -20.92 -9.98 6.17
CA MET A 193 -21.44 -10.97 5.23
C MET A 193 -22.48 -11.82 5.95
N ARG A 194 -23.62 -12.06 5.30
CA ARG A 194 -24.64 -13.01 5.76
C ARG A 194 -25.07 -13.89 4.60
N GLU A 195 -25.06 -15.20 4.80
CA GLU A 195 -25.41 -16.19 3.77
C GLU A 195 -24.67 -15.96 2.44
N GLY A 196 -23.41 -15.55 2.52
CA GLY A 196 -22.56 -15.26 1.36
C GLY A 196 -22.84 -13.92 0.66
N LYS A 197 -23.73 -13.08 1.20
CA LYS A 197 -24.07 -11.77 0.64
C LYS A 197 -23.57 -10.63 1.53
N PRO A 198 -23.03 -9.54 0.96
CA PRO A 198 -22.70 -8.34 1.71
C PRO A 198 -23.97 -7.68 2.25
N THR A 199 -23.97 -7.23 3.50
CA THR A 199 -25.14 -6.61 4.15
C THR A 199 -24.93 -5.15 4.54
N ARG A 200 -23.81 -4.82 5.18
CA ARG A 200 -23.47 -3.44 5.60
C ARG A 200 -22.01 -3.31 5.98
N PHE A 201 -21.50 -2.09 5.94
CA PHE A 201 -20.22 -1.76 6.56
C PHE A 201 -20.34 -1.74 8.09
N VAL A 202 -19.37 -2.36 8.77
CA VAL A 202 -19.26 -2.35 10.24
C VAL A 202 -18.21 -1.36 10.73
N ALA A 203 -17.20 -1.07 9.91
CA ALA A 203 -16.16 -0.08 10.18
C ALA A 203 -15.58 0.44 8.87
N LEU A 204 -15.22 1.73 8.84
CA LEU A 204 -14.68 2.43 7.67
C LEU A 204 -13.68 3.49 8.12
N ILE A 205 -12.59 3.65 7.37
CA ILE A 205 -11.64 4.75 7.53
C ILE A 205 -11.34 5.33 6.15
N ASP A 206 -11.35 6.66 6.06
CA ASP A 206 -11.02 7.40 4.84
C ASP A 206 -9.52 7.31 4.53
N TYR A 207 -9.18 6.94 3.29
CA TYR A 207 -7.79 6.86 2.85
C TYR A 207 -7.08 8.22 2.80
N ASN A 208 -7.83 9.33 2.65
CA ASN A 208 -7.27 10.69 2.68
C ASN A 208 -6.88 11.12 4.10
N GLY A 209 -7.52 10.54 5.12
CA GLY A 209 -7.30 10.88 6.53
C GLY A 209 -6.30 9.97 7.25
N SER A 210 -5.69 9.01 6.55
CA SER A 210 -4.87 7.96 7.18
C SER A 210 -3.47 7.85 6.61
N THR A 211 -2.50 7.58 7.48
CA THR A 211 -1.10 7.25 7.15
C THR A 211 -0.85 5.74 7.09
N LEU A 212 -1.72 4.95 7.71
CA LEU A 212 -1.71 3.49 7.70
C LEU A 212 -2.88 2.98 6.86
N ASP A 213 -2.69 1.90 6.10
CA ASP A 213 -3.81 1.27 5.42
C ASP A 213 -4.84 0.79 6.47
N PRO A 214 -6.10 1.28 6.41
CA PRO A 214 -7.17 0.84 7.28
C PRO A 214 -7.32 -0.69 7.39
N LEU A 215 -7.14 -1.40 6.27
CA LEU A 215 -7.28 -2.85 6.26
C LEU A 215 -6.19 -3.53 7.09
N GLU A 216 -4.96 -3.02 7.07
CA GLU A 216 -3.93 -3.51 7.96
C GLU A 216 -4.31 -3.29 9.42
N ALA A 217 -4.80 -2.09 9.76
CA ALA A 217 -5.20 -1.75 11.11
C ALA A 217 -6.29 -2.69 11.63
N PHE A 218 -7.34 -2.92 10.84
CA PHE A 218 -8.46 -3.80 11.21
C PHE A 218 -8.04 -5.26 11.38
N ILE A 219 -7.19 -5.75 10.47
CA ILE A 219 -6.71 -7.14 10.51
C ILE A 219 -5.81 -7.35 11.74
N ARG A 220 -4.87 -6.42 12.01
CA ARG A 220 -4.03 -6.43 13.23
C ARG A 220 -4.84 -6.33 14.52
N ALA A 221 -5.93 -5.55 14.51
CA ALA A 221 -6.86 -5.44 15.62
C ALA A 221 -7.81 -6.66 15.77
N ARG A 222 -7.64 -7.70 14.93
CA ARG A 222 -8.45 -8.93 14.92
C ARG A 222 -9.95 -8.66 14.78
N MET A 223 -10.31 -7.65 13.98
CA MET A 223 -11.70 -7.25 13.74
C MET A 223 -12.37 -8.02 12.60
N THR A 224 -11.64 -8.90 11.92
CA THR A 224 -12.15 -9.74 10.83
C THR A 224 -12.61 -11.11 11.32
N ARG A 225 -13.52 -11.73 10.56
CA ARG A 225 -13.97 -13.12 10.70
C ARG A 225 -14.06 -13.77 9.32
N VAL A 226 -12.95 -13.73 8.57
CA VAL A 226 -12.84 -14.24 7.20
C VAL A 226 -12.95 -15.76 7.16
N ARG A 227 -12.34 -16.49 8.12
CA ARG A 227 -12.41 -17.96 8.20
C ARG A 227 -13.86 -18.43 8.37
N GLU A 228 -14.60 -17.78 9.26
CA GLU A 228 -16.02 -18.05 9.49
C GLU A 228 -16.83 -17.79 8.22
N CYS A 229 -16.59 -16.64 7.57
CA CYS A 229 -17.23 -16.26 6.32
C CYS A 229 -16.96 -17.29 5.21
N ALA A 230 -15.73 -17.77 5.09
CA ALA A 230 -15.35 -18.73 4.07
C ALA A 230 -16.03 -20.10 4.27
N ARG A 231 -16.30 -20.49 5.53
CA ARG A 231 -16.94 -21.75 5.87
C ARG A 231 -18.46 -21.69 5.76
N THR A 232 -19.06 -20.64 6.33
CA THR A 232 -20.51 -20.57 6.58
C THR A 232 -21.23 -19.56 5.68
N GLY A 233 -20.51 -18.65 5.03
CA GLY A 233 -21.08 -17.48 4.37
C GLY A 233 -21.39 -16.32 5.32
N ASN A 234 -21.20 -16.48 6.64
CA ASN A 234 -21.42 -15.45 7.65
C ASN A 234 -20.09 -15.01 8.27
N GLY A 235 -19.87 -13.71 8.38
CA GLY A 235 -18.65 -13.18 9.01
C GLY A 235 -18.39 -11.72 8.67
N ILE A 236 -17.15 -11.30 8.85
CA ILE A 236 -16.70 -9.94 8.58
C ILE A 236 -15.44 -10.01 7.72
N ILE A 237 -15.49 -9.39 6.54
CA ILE A 237 -14.38 -9.39 5.59
C ILE A 237 -13.84 -7.98 5.36
N GLY A 238 -12.58 -7.88 4.96
CA GLY A 238 -12.00 -6.64 4.49
C GLY A 238 -12.47 -6.31 3.07
N VAL A 239 -12.86 -5.06 2.85
CA VAL A 239 -13.21 -4.52 1.54
C VAL A 239 -12.69 -3.09 1.40
N SER A 240 -12.67 -2.59 0.17
CA SER A 240 -12.41 -1.19 -0.15
C SER A 240 -13.61 -0.61 -0.90
N PHE A 241 -13.96 0.62 -0.57
CA PHE A 241 -15.00 1.39 -1.26
C PHE A 241 -14.34 2.43 -2.16
N ARG A 242 -14.83 2.50 -3.40
CA ARG A 242 -14.33 3.38 -4.45
C ARG A 242 -15.48 4.07 -5.15
N GLU A 243 -15.18 5.17 -5.80
CA GLU A 243 -16.08 5.84 -6.73
C GLU A 243 -15.54 5.79 -8.15
N ILE A 244 -16.45 5.57 -9.10
CA ILE A 244 -16.21 5.60 -10.54
C ILE A 244 -17.18 6.58 -11.20
N PRO A 245 -16.91 7.09 -12.42
CA PRO A 245 -17.88 7.86 -13.17
C PRO A 245 -19.19 7.08 -13.38
N ALA A 246 -20.32 7.74 -13.19
CA ALA A 246 -21.64 7.15 -13.38
C ALA A 246 -21.82 6.51 -14.77
N GLY A 247 -21.30 7.16 -15.82
CA GLY A 247 -21.36 6.66 -17.20
C GLY A 247 -20.55 5.38 -17.45
N ALA A 248 -19.59 5.06 -16.58
CA ALA A 248 -18.71 3.91 -16.76
C ALA A 248 -19.27 2.61 -16.16
N VAL A 249 -20.44 2.61 -15.52
CA VAL A 249 -20.99 1.43 -14.81
C VAL A 249 -21.14 0.22 -15.73
N ALA A 250 -21.58 0.41 -16.96
CA ALA A 250 -21.71 -0.68 -17.94
C ALA A 250 -20.35 -1.25 -18.34
N ASP A 251 -19.36 -0.39 -18.60
CA ASP A 251 -18.00 -0.81 -18.93
C ASP A 251 -17.32 -1.53 -17.77
N VAL A 252 -17.48 -1.04 -16.54
CA VAL A 252 -16.97 -1.73 -15.35
C VAL A 252 -17.57 -3.12 -15.21
N ARG A 253 -18.85 -3.32 -15.53
CA ARG A 253 -19.46 -4.67 -15.54
C ARG A 253 -18.87 -5.58 -16.60
N ARG A 254 -18.51 -5.05 -17.78
CA ARG A 254 -17.82 -5.80 -18.84
C ARG A 254 -16.40 -6.17 -18.39
N ILE A 255 -15.62 -5.17 -17.98
CA ILE A 255 -14.22 -5.34 -17.54
C ILE A 255 -14.14 -6.28 -16.34
N LYS A 256 -15.12 -6.25 -15.42
CA LYS A 256 -15.21 -7.21 -14.32
C LYS A 256 -15.15 -8.66 -14.83
N LYS A 257 -15.87 -8.98 -15.91
CA LYS A 257 -15.89 -10.35 -16.47
C LYS A 257 -14.54 -10.73 -17.06
N GLU A 258 -13.90 -9.81 -17.78
CA GLU A 258 -12.56 -10.01 -18.33
C GLU A 258 -11.52 -10.20 -17.21
N MET A 259 -11.63 -9.45 -16.11
CA MET A 259 -10.80 -9.66 -14.91
C MET A 259 -11.06 -11.02 -14.26
N GLU A 260 -12.30 -11.51 -14.28
CA GLU A 260 -12.66 -12.82 -13.74
C GLU A 260 -12.00 -13.95 -14.55
N GLU A 261 -12.01 -13.86 -15.87
CA GLU A 261 -11.33 -14.79 -16.78
C GLU A 261 -9.81 -14.83 -16.53
N GLN A 262 -9.21 -13.69 -16.20
CA GLN A 262 -7.79 -13.61 -15.85
C GLN A 262 -7.47 -14.00 -14.40
N GLY A 263 -8.48 -14.34 -13.58
CA GLY A 263 -8.27 -14.68 -12.17
C GLY A 263 -7.88 -13.47 -11.31
N LEU A 264 -8.32 -12.27 -11.70
CA LEU A 264 -8.04 -10.98 -11.04
C LEU A 264 -9.29 -10.25 -10.57
N ASP A 265 -10.48 -10.84 -10.68
CA ASP A 265 -11.70 -10.24 -10.15
C ASP A 265 -11.76 -10.27 -8.61
N GLY A 266 -12.22 -9.17 -8.04
CA GLY A 266 -12.57 -9.05 -6.63
C GLY A 266 -13.72 -8.07 -6.41
N ILE A 267 -14.47 -7.71 -7.45
CA ILE A 267 -15.56 -6.74 -7.34
C ILE A 267 -16.78 -7.42 -6.70
N VAL A 268 -17.14 -6.95 -5.52
CA VAL A 268 -18.25 -7.46 -4.70
C VAL A 268 -19.58 -6.85 -5.12
N ALA A 269 -19.60 -5.53 -5.35
CA ALA A 269 -20.81 -4.80 -5.69
C ALA A 269 -20.49 -3.56 -6.54
N ILE A 270 -21.40 -3.25 -7.46
CA ILE A 270 -21.38 -2.04 -8.28
C ILE A 270 -22.71 -1.34 -8.05
N GLY A 271 -22.64 -0.13 -7.50
CA GLY A 271 -23.80 0.70 -7.17
C GLY A 271 -24.44 1.31 -8.40
N MET A 272 -25.65 1.82 -8.21
CA MET A 272 -26.34 2.60 -9.23
C MET A 272 -25.76 4.03 -9.27
N PRO A 273 -25.77 4.70 -10.45
CA PRO A 273 -25.40 6.10 -10.56
C PRO A 273 -26.14 7.00 -9.56
N ASN A 274 -25.41 7.88 -8.89
CA ASN A 274 -25.92 8.88 -7.93
C ASN A 274 -26.72 8.29 -6.75
N GLN A 275 -26.58 6.99 -6.47
CA GLN A 275 -27.25 6.34 -5.36
C GLN A 275 -26.24 5.84 -4.33
N PRO A 276 -26.55 5.95 -3.02
CA PRO A 276 -25.74 5.34 -1.99
C PRO A 276 -25.59 3.83 -2.20
N LEU A 277 -24.41 3.29 -1.89
CA LEU A 277 -24.12 1.87 -1.95
C LEU A 277 -23.78 1.38 -0.53
N PHE A 278 -24.60 0.50 0.03
CA PHE A 278 -24.50 0.06 1.43
C PHE A 278 -24.43 1.23 2.43
N GLN A 279 -25.33 2.19 2.25
CA GLN A 279 -25.45 3.42 3.06
C GLN A 279 -24.27 4.40 2.93
N ILE A 280 -23.30 4.12 2.08
CA ILE A 280 -22.21 5.05 1.79
C ILE A 280 -22.66 6.02 0.70
N PRO A 281 -22.74 7.32 0.98
CA PRO A 281 -23.10 8.31 -0.02
C PRO A 281 -22.03 8.36 -1.11
N VAL A 282 -22.47 8.58 -2.35
CA VAL A 282 -21.60 8.75 -3.51
C VAL A 282 -21.70 10.19 -4.01
N GLY A 283 -20.59 10.73 -4.53
CA GLY A 283 -20.60 12.05 -5.15
C GLY A 283 -21.55 12.13 -6.35
N GLU A 284 -22.00 13.33 -6.69
CA GLU A 284 -22.76 13.58 -7.92
C GLU A 284 -21.94 13.18 -9.15
N GLY A 285 -22.60 12.55 -10.13
CA GLY A 285 -21.96 12.01 -11.32
C GLY A 285 -21.13 10.75 -11.07
N ARG A 286 -21.24 10.13 -9.90
CA ARG A 286 -20.47 8.92 -9.52
C ARG A 286 -21.36 7.71 -9.24
N ALA A 287 -20.74 6.55 -9.23
CA ALA A 287 -21.29 5.31 -8.71
C ALA A 287 -20.30 4.67 -7.74
N GLY A 288 -20.81 3.99 -6.72
CA GLY A 288 -20.00 3.25 -5.75
C GLY A 288 -19.52 1.91 -6.31
N LEU A 289 -18.32 1.49 -5.92
CA LEU A 289 -17.71 0.22 -6.27
C LEU A 289 -17.06 -0.39 -5.03
N ILE A 290 -17.43 -1.63 -4.70
CA ILE A 290 -16.84 -2.36 -3.57
C ILE A 290 -15.97 -3.48 -4.10
N VAL A 291 -14.72 -3.52 -3.64
CA VAL A 291 -13.72 -4.51 -4.03
C VAL A 291 -13.18 -5.21 -2.80
N ASN A 292 -13.10 -6.54 -2.82
CA ASN A 292 -12.49 -7.35 -1.77
C ASN A 292 -11.06 -6.89 -1.47
N ALA A 293 -10.69 -6.97 -0.19
CA ALA A 293 -9.31 -6.81 0.20
C ALA A 293 -8.47 -7.99 -0.29
N GLY A 294 -7.37 -7.70 -0.98
CA GLY A 294 -6.35 -8.70 -1.29
C GLY A 294 -5.73 -9.36 -0.05
N LEU A 295 -5.88 -8.73 1.12
CA LEU A 295 -5.43 -9.24 2.41
C LEU A 295 -6.41 -10.22 3.08
N ASN A 296 -7.61 -10.48 2.55
CA ASN A 296 -8.54 -11.43 3.17
C ASN A 296 -7.93 -12.85 3.37
N PRO A 297 -7.16 -13.42 2.41
CA PRO A 297 -6.45 -14.67 2.64
C PRO A 297 -5.43 -14.58 3.80
N VAL A 298 -4.77 -13.43 3.96
CA VAL A 298 -3.81 -13.18 5.05
C VAL A 298 -4.52 -13.04 6.39
N ALA A 299 -5.66 -12.34 6.43
CA ALA A 299 -6.50 -12.24 7.62
C ALA A 299 -6.95 -13.63 8.10
N ALA A 300 -7.31 -14.53 7.19
CA ALA A 300 -7.68 -15.90 7.54
C ALA A 300 -6.53 -16.72 8.15
N MET A 301 -5.28 -16.45 7.79
CA MET A 301 -4.12 -17.02 8.47
C MET A 301 -3.94 -16.43 9.88
N GLN A 302 -4.07 -15.12 10.01
CA GLN A 302 -3.91 -14.45 11.31
C GLN A 302 -5.01 -14.87 12.30
N GLU A 303 -6.24 -15.07 11.82
CA GLU A 303 -7.36 -15.62 12.58
C GLU A 303 -7.11 -17.08 13.04
N ALA A 304 -6.15 -17.79 12.44
CA ALA A 304 -5.71 -19.12 12.87
C ALA A 304 -4.71 -19.10 14.05
N HIS A 305 -4.50 -17.93 14.66
CA HIS A 305 -3.56 -17.67 15.76
C HIS A 305 -2.08 -17.85 15.41
N VAL A 306 -1.71 -17.63 14.15
CA VAL A 306 -0.31 -17.55 13.72
C VAL A 306 0.10 -16.09 13.61
N GLU A 307 1.29 -15.78 14.13
CA GLU A 307 1.91 -14.47 13.95
C GLU A 307 2.39 -14.35 12.49
N VAL A 308 1.64 -13.58 11.71
CA VAL A 308 1.94 -13.27 10.33
C VAL A 308 2.39 -11.82 10.26
N GLU A 309 3.61 -11.60 9.77
CA GLU A 309 4.05 -10.25 9.42
C GLU A 309 3.53 -9.93 8.02
N PHE A 310 2.73 -8.90 7.85
CA PHE A 310 2.22 -8.55 6.52
C PHE A 310 2.24 -7.05 6.27
N ARG A 311 2.24 -6.69 4.99
CA ARG A 311 2.19 -5.31 4.49
C ARG A 311 1.28 -5.25 3.27
N SER A 312 0.33 -4.33 3.28
CA SER A 312 -0.47 -3.97 2.11
C SER A 312 0.27 -2.97 1.23
N LEU A 313 -0.24 -2.77 0.01
CA LEU A 313 0.28 -1.78 -0.93
C LEU A 313 1.79 -1.93 -1.15
N ALA A 314 2.28 -3.18 -1.09
CA ALA A 314 3.67 -3.47 -0.82
C ALA A 314 4.53 -3.10 -2.02
N GLU A 315 4.37 -3.82 -3.12
CA GLU A 315 5.31 -3.80 -4.24
C GLU A 315 4.58 -3.92 -5.58
N VAL A 316 5.19 -3.34 -6.62
CA VAL A 316 4.79 -3.51 -8.02
C VAL A 316 5.57 -4.70 -8.58
N GLU A 317 4.85 -5.72 -9.02
CA GLU A 317 5.41 -7.02 -9.39
C GLU A 317 4.90 -7.48 -10.74
N ASP A 318 5.72 -8.23 -11.47
CA ASP A 318 5.28 -8.86 -12.70
C ASP A 318 4.25 -9.97 -12.40
N ILE A 319 3.13 -9.96 -13.12
CA ILE A 319 2.05 -10.92 -12.95
C ILE A 319 2.50 -12.37 -13.19
N GLY A 320 3.53 -12.60 -14.01
CA GLY A 320 4.08 -13.92 -14.30
C GLY A 320 4.69 -14.61 -13.07
N ARG A 321 4.94 -13.87 -11.98
CA ARG A 321 5.34 -14.44 -10.68
C ARG A 321 4.18 -15.03 -9.89
N PHE A 322 2.94 -14.75 -10.30
CA PHE A 322 1.73 -15.19 -9.61
C PHE A 322 1.08 -16.34 -10.37
N GLY A 323 1.02 -17.51 -9.74
CA GLY A 323 0.30 -18.67 -10.25
C GLY A 323 -1.11 -18.74 -9.70
N GLU A 324 -1.95 -19.56 -10.32
CA GLU A 324 -3.25 -19.91 -9.74
C GLU A 324 -3.05 -20.63 -8.40
N PHE A 325 -3.83 -20.22 -7.42
CA PHE A 325 -3.72 -20.70 -6.04
C PHE A 325 -3.80 -22.23 -5.95
N GLU A 326 -4.78 -22.87 -6.60
CA GLU A 326 -4.93 -24.33 -6.52
C GLU A 326 -3.75 -25.07 -7.16
N THR A 327 -3.20 -24.54 -8.26
CA THR A 327 -2.02 -25.11 -8.91
C THR A 327 -0.81 -25.07 -8.00
N ILE A 328 -0.55 -23.91 -7.36
CA ILE A 328 0.54 -23.76 -6.40
C ILE A 328 0.35 -24.68 -5.18
N ARG A 329 -0.87 -24.72 -4.63
CA ARG A 329 -1.20 -25.55 -3.47
C ARG A 329 -0.97 -27.03 -3.74
N ASN A 330 -1.45 -27.53 -4.88
CA ASN A 330 -1.29 -28.93 -5.25
C ASN A 330 0.19 -29.30 -5.48
N ALA A 331 0.98 -28.41 -6.08
CA ALA A 331 2.41 -28.63 -6.31
C ALA A 331 3.26 -28.65 -5.03
N LEU A 332 2.79 -28.03 -3.94
CA LEU A 332 3.50 -27.97 -2.66
C LEU A 332 2.99 -28.98 -1.62
N ASN A 333 1.82 -29.58 -1.85
CA ASN A 333 1.22 -30.61 -1.01
C ASN A 333 1.52 -32.05 -1.49
N GLY A 334 2.01 -32.20 -2.73
CA GLY A 334 2.48 -33.48 -3.30
C GLY A 334 3.97 -33.69 -3.02
#